data_AF-Q54M34-F1
#
_entry.id   AF-Q54M34-F1
#
_cell.length_a   1.000
_cell.length_b   1.000
_cell.length_c   1.000
_cell.angle_alpha   90.00
_cell.angle_beta   90.00
_cell.angle_gamma   90.00
#
_symmetry.space_group_name_H-M   'P 1'
#
loop_
_entity.id
_entity.type
_entity.pdbx_description
1 polymer ?
#
loop_
_entity_poly.entity_id
_entity_poly.type
_entity_poly.pdbx_seq_one_letter_code
_entity_poly.pdbx_strand_id
1 'polypeptide(L)'
;MEYHDDEVGFKPDPVFTNSRPKWVEDSHCHNCHKCKASFTLLNRRHHCRRCGLVFCNRCSSNEAKIPQLNYNFVPVRVCDECYRMVNM
;
A
#
# COMPACT_ATOMS: atom_id res chain seq x y z
N MET A 1 22.95 13.98 -24.39
CA MET A 1 22.29 12.67 -24.22
C MET A 1 22.91 12.12 -22.94
N GLU A 2 22.19 11.70 -21.91
CA GLU A 2 20.98 10.89 -21.86
C GLU A 2 20.11 11.29 -20.65
N TYR A 3 18.85 10.85 -20.67
CA TYR A 3 17.74 11.28 -19.82
C TYR A 3 17.89 10.81 -18.37
N HIS A 4 17.49 11.66 -17.42
CA HIS A 4 17.46 11.36 -15.99
C HIS A 4 16.52 10.20 -15.68
N ASP A 5 17.08 9.11 -15.15
CA ASP A 5 16.36 7.95 -14.59
C ASP A 5 15.66 8.32 -13.27
N ASP A 6 14.56 9.08 -13.32
CA ASP A 6 13.74 9.38 -12.13
C ASP A 6 12.33 8.76 -12.21
N GLU A 7 12.13 7.79 -13.11
CA GLU A 7 10.93 6.95 -13.10
C GLU A 7 11.07 5.88 -12.00
N VAL A 8 10.78 6.25 -10.75
CA VAL A 8 10.36 5.29 -9.70
C VAL A 8 8.96 4.77 -10.05
N GLY A 9 8.87 4.17 -11.24
CA GLY A 9 7.68 3.57 -11.80
C GLY A 9 7.36 2.29 -11.03
N PHE A 10 6.12 2.25 -10.55
CA PHE A 10 5.46 1.08 -10.01
C PHE A 10 5.76 -0.17 -10.86
N LYS A 11 6.64 -1.05 -10.38
CA LYS A 11 6.79 -2.40 -10.92
C LYS A 11 5.82 -3.29 -10.14
N PRO A 12 4.68 -3.71 -10.72
CA PRO A 12 3.94 -4.82 -10.14
C PRO A 12 4.88 -6.01 -10.23
N ASP A 13 5.40 -6.46 -9.09
CA ASP A 13 6.17 -7.69 -9.07
C ASP A 13 5.21 -8.84 -9.43
N PRO A 14 5.37 -9.50 -10.60
CA PRO A 14 4.47 -10.56 -11.00
C PRO A 14 4.81 -11.90 -10.34
N VAL A 15 5.92 -12.00 -9.59
CA VAL A 15 6.10 -13.15 -8.70
C VAL A 15 5.23 -12.95 -7.48
N PHE A 16 4.41 -13.96 -7.16
CA PHE A 16 3.88 -14.18 -5.83
C PHE A 16 5.06 -14.35 -4.87
N THR A 17 5.71 -13.24 -4.51
CA THR A 17 6.73 -13.29 -3.48
C THR A 17 5.98 -13.55 -2.19
N ASN A 18 6.40 -14.57 -1.44
CA ASN A 18 5.99 -14.74 -0.05
C ASN A 18 6.68 -13.67 0.82
N SER A 19 6.77 -12.44 0.32
CA SER A 19 7.57 -11.37 0.90
C SER A 19 6.74 -10.09 0.93
N ARG A 20 6.96 -9.28 1.98
CA ARG A 20 6.20 -8.04 2.15
C ARG A 20 6.46 -7.09 0.97
N PRO A 21 5.44 -6.37 0.48
CA PRO A 21 5.62 -5.40 -0.59
C PRO A 21 6.60 -4.31 -0.14
N LYS A 22 7.34 -3.73 -1.09
CA LYS A 22 8.01 -2.46 -0.84
C LYS A 22 6.95 -1.39 -0.58
N TRP A 23 7.12 -0.65 0.51
CA TRP A 23 6.21 0.45 0.81
C TRP A 23 6.66 1.68 0.04
N VAL A 24 5.70 2.37 -0.58
CA VAL A 24 6.00 3.65 -1.23
C VAL A 24 6.39 4.65 -0.14
N GLU A 25 7.45 5.41 -0.38
CA GLU A 25 7.89 6.44 0.55
C GLU A 25 6.83 7.53 0.73
N ASP A 26 6.67 8.00 1.97
CA ASP A 26 5.67 9.02 2.30
C ASP A 26 5.88 10.34 1.54
N SER A 27 7.13 10.69 1.25
CA SER A 27 7.55 11.85 0.46
C SER A 27 6.96 11.87 -0.96
N HIS A 28 6.73 10.69 -1.55
CA HIS A 28 6.22 10.55 -2.92
C HIS A 28 4.69 10.47 -2.99
N CYS A 29 4.00 10.46 -1.84
CA CYS A 29 2.54 10.27 -1.78
C CYS A 29 1.84 11.52 -1.28
N HIS A 30 1.33 12.39 -2.16
CA HIS A 30 0.58 13.60 -1.74
C HIS A 30 -0.91 13.35 -1.50
N ASN A 31 -1.45 12.27 -2.08
CA ASN A 31 -2.88 11.97 -2.10
C ASN A 31 -3.14 10.48 -1.84
N CYS A 32 -4.30 10.17 -1.26
CA CYS A 32 -4.77 8.79 -1.13
C CYS A 32 -4.82 8.10 -2.49
N HIS A 33 -4.22 6.91 -2.61
CA HIS A 33 -4.18 6.18 -3.87
C HIS A 33 -5.58 5.89 -4.44
N LYS A 34 -6.57 5.60 -3.58
CA LYS A 34 -7.97 5.35 -3.97
C LYS A 34 -8.76 6.63 -4.23
N CYS A 35 -9.04 7.42 -3.18
CA CYS A 35 -10.00 8.53 -3.26
C CYS A 35 -9.37 9.88 -3.66
N LYS A 36 -8.05 9.93 -3.87
CA LYS A 36 -7.29 11.13 -4.23
C LYS A 36 -7.35 12.29 -3.22
N ALA A 37 -7.95 12.10 -2.04
CA ALA A 37 -7.94 13.08 -0.97
C ALA A 37 -6.49 13.43 -0.55
N SER A 38 -6.17 14.71 -0.47
CA SER A 38 -4.85 15.21 -0.06
C SER A 38 -4.54 14.84 1.38
N PHE A 39 -3.29 14.47 1.64
CA PHE A 39 -2.83 14.24 3.00
C PHE A 39 -2.53 15.57 3.71
N THR A 40 -2.90 15.64 4.98
CA THR A 40 -2.71 16.80 5.86
C THR A 40 -2.29 16.32 7.26
N LEU A 41 -2.02 17.25 8.19
CA LEU A 41 -1.72 16.89 9.58
C LEU A 41 -2.82 16.06 10.27
N LEU A 42 -4.07 16.20 9.80
CA LEU A 42 -5.24 15.48 10.30
C LEU A 42 -5.63 14.28 9.42
N ASN A 43 -5.48 14.39 8.09
CA ASN A 43 -5.69 13.27 7.18
C ASN A 43 -4.34 12.60 6.86
N ARG A 44 -3.95 11.61 7.67
CA ARG A 44 -2.61 11.01 7.62
C ARG A 44 -2.48 9.88 6.60
N ARG A 45 -1.23 9.61 6.24
CA ARG A 45 -0.82 8.51 5.35
C ARG A 45 -0.88 7.17 6.07
N HIS A 46 -1.39 6.16 5.39
CA HIS A 46 -1.39 4.79 5.86
C HIS A 46 -1.05 3.81 4.75
N HIS A 47 -0.03 2.99 4.93
CA HIS A 47 0.30 1.92 3.98
C HIS A 47 -0.66 0.75 4.09
N CYS A 48 -1.07 0.23 2.93
CA CYS A 48 -1.63 -1.10 2.82
C CYS A 48 -0.50 -2.13 2.94
N ARG A 49 -0.56 -3.01 3.95
CA ARG A 49 0.48 -4.01 4.19
C ARG A 49 0.54 -5.13 3.12
N ARG A 50 -0.46 -5.21 2.23
CA ARG A 50 -0.50 -6.17 1.12
C ARG A 50 0.08 -5.60 -0.18
N CYS A 51 -0.27 -4.37 -0.57
CA CYS A 51 0.19 -3.78 -1.84
C CYS A 51 1.24 -2.68 -1.70
N GLY A 52 1.56 -2.22 -0.49
CA GLY A 52 2.58 -1.20 -0.24
C GLY A 52 2.18 0.24 -0.58
N LEU A 53 1.01 0.46 -1.19
CA LEU A 53 0.49 1.78 -1.56
C LEU A 53 -0.07 2.55 -0.36
N VAL A 54 -0.17 3.88 -0.48
CA VAL A 54 -0.57 4.80 0.58
C VAL A 54 -2.03 5.26 0.43
N PHE A 55 -2.79 5.18 1.53
CA PHE A 55 -4.21 5.49 1.60
C PHE A 55 -4.52 6.38 2.80
N CYS A 56 -5.67 7.06 2.77
CA CYS A 56 -6.24 7.67 3.97
C CYS A 56 -6.90 6.61 4.86
N ASN A 57 -7.22 6.98 6.11
CA ASN A 57 -7.84 6.06 7.05
C ASN A 57 -9.14 5.46 6.51
N ARG A 58 -9.99 6.26 5.84
CA ARG A 58 -11.27 5.79 5.25
C ARG A 58 -11.10 4.69 4.20
N CYS A 59 -10.04 4.74 3.40
CA CYS A 59 -9.81 3.78 2.31
C CYS A 59 -8.96 2.57 2.71
N SER A 60 -8.58 2.51 4.00
CA SER A 60 -7.73 1.47 4.56
C SER A 60 -8.05 1.21 6.03
N SER A 61 -9.33 1.28 6.40
CA SER A 61 -9.76 1.14 7.80
C SER A 61 -9.79 -0.31 8.28
N ASN A 62 -9.68 -1.26 7.36
CA ASN A 62 -9.78 -2.68 7.66
C ASN A 62 -8.41 -3.30 7.93
N GLU A 63 -8.41 -4.40 8.69
CA GLU A 63 -7.26 -5.25 8.94
C GLU A 63 -7.54 -6.68 8.48
N ALA A 64 -6.54 -7.35 7.90
CA ALA A 64 -6.67 -8.73 7.47
C ALA A 64 -5.42 -9.53 7.84
N LYS A 65 -5.59 -10.83 8.12
CA LYS A 65 -4.46 -11.76 8.24
C LYS A 65 -3.99 -12.12 6.84
N ILE A 66 -2.68 -12.01 6.60
CA ILE A 66 -2.09 -12.32 5.29
C ILE A 66 -0.93 -13.32 5.49
N PRO A 67 -1.22 -14.62 5.72
CA PRO A 67 -0.21 -15.62 6.08
C PRO A 67 0.94 -15.71 5.06
N GLN A 68 0.65 -15.54 3.77
CA GLN A 68 1.62 -15.58 2.69
C GLN A 68 2.64 -14.43 2.70
N LEU A 69 2.43 -13.37 3.48
CA LEU A 69 3.34 -12.22 3.58
C LEU A 69 4.11 -12.16 4.91
N ASN A 70 4.16 -13.27 5.66
CA ASN A 70 4.94 -13.41 6.90
C ASN A 70 4.68 -12.32 7.96
N TYR A 71 3.41 -11.92 8.15
CA TYR A 71 2.99 -11.07 9.27
C TYR A 71 2.71 -11.87 10.55
N ASN A 72 3.30 -13.06 10.72
CA ASN A 72 3.13 -13.91 11.91
C ASN A 72 1.66 -14.16 12.31
N PHE A 73 0.76 -14.31 11.32
CA PHE A 73 -0.68 -14.47 11.52
C PHE A 73 -1.38 -13.31 12.27
N VAL A 74 -0.72 -12.16 12.40
CA VAL A 74 -1.30 -10.94 13.00
C VAL A 74 -2.13 -10.20 11.93
N PRO A 75 -3.35 -9.75 12.25
CA PRO A 75 -4.10 -8.85 11.38
C PRO A 75 -3.32 -7.56 11.12
N VAL A 76 -3.24 -7.14 9.86
CA VAL A 76 -2.54 -5.92 9.46
C VAL A 76 -3.42 -5.06 8.57
N ARG A 77 -3.28 -3.73 8.68
CA ARG A 77 -4.03 -2.77 7.88
C ARG A 77 -3.89 -3.00 6.38
N VAL A 78 -5.02 -3.04 5.69
CA VAL A 78 -5.11 -3.20 4.24
C VAL A 78 -6.06 -2.17 3.64
N CYS A 79 -5.85 -1.80 2.37
CA CYS A 79 -6.83 -1.03 1.64
C CYS A 79 -8.09 -1.86 1.36
N ASP A 80 -9.22 -1.19 1.07
CA ASP A 80 -10.50 -1.85 0.83
C ASP A 80 -10.41 -2.96 -0.23
N GLU A 81 -9.64 -2.72 -1.29
CA GLU A 81 -9.47 -3.68 -2.38
C GLU A 81 -8.65 -4.90 -1.95
N CYS A 82 -7.58 -4.70 -1.18
CA CYS A 82 -6.81 -5.81 -0.63
C CYS A 82 -7.59 -6.58 0.44
N TYR A 83 -8.42 -5.89 1.22
CA TYR A 83 -9.31 -6.55 2.19
C TYR A 83 -10.29 -7.48 1.48
N ARG A 84 -10.90 -7.00 0.38
CA ARG A 84 -11.78 -7.80 -0.47
C ARG A 84 -11.08 -9.01 -1.06
N MET A 85 -9.85 -8.86 -1.55
CA MET A 85 -9.06 -9.97 -2.12
C MET A 85 -8.62 -11.03 -1.09
N VAL A 86 -8.47 -10.66 0.18
CA VAL A 86 -8.02 -11.60 1.22
C VAL A 86 -9.18 -12.37 1.85
N ASN A 87 -10.38 -11.79 1.88
CA ASN A 87 -11.57 -12.36 2.53
C ASN A 87 -12.66 -12.82 1.55
N MET A 88 -12.35 -12.95 0.26
CA MET A 88 -13.16 -13.67 -0.74
C MET A 88 -12.63 -15.08 -0.89
#